data_AF-A0A5E4I710-F1
#
_entry.id   AF-A0A5E4I710-F1
#
_cell.length_a   1.000
_cell.length_b   1.000
_cell.length_c   1.000
_cell.angle_alpha   90.00
_cell.angle_beta   90.00
_cell.angle_gamma   90.00
#
_symmetry.space_group_name_H-M   'P 1'
#
loop_
_entity.id
_entity.type
_entity.pdbx_description
1 polymer ?
#
loop_
_entity_poly.entity_id
_entity_poly.type
_entity_poly.pdbx_seq_one_letter_code
_entity_poly.pdbx_strand_id
1 'polypeptide(L)'
;MKRNDSSRTYRMKRILFITIIVSLFGTGIETLSNTNIPSLIVSAQQDPWNLTLQITEPSGSGKTVILGGSPNASDDTDDLDIPEPPAQPMLPYIRAWFTTSFSIPFNKLLQEYKYILSPRMEWNLSIIWVSENNSPITISINWDPAQAAKSGFNSFKVYENNTVVANLLTEHSYSFLSNGTLHHFQIIGESDLEVLPILLGISVIVIVIIFAFFMYKRKT
;
A
#
# COMPACT_ATOMS: atom_id res chain seq x y z
N MET A 1 -56.50 -26.75 49.80
CA MET A 1 -56.27 -25.31 49.53
C MET A 1 -54.75 -25.05 49.45
N LYS A 2 -54.13 -25.31 48.28
CA LYS A 2 -52.66 -25.22 48.07
C LYS A 2 -52.38 -23.93 47.28
N ARG A 3 -51.92 -22.88 47.98
CA ARG A 3 -51.66 -21.55 47.39
C ARG A 3 -50.27 -21.49 46.74
N ASN A 4 -50.27 -21.31 45.41
CA ASN A 4 -49.58 -20.22 44.70
C ASN A 4 -48.05 -20.00 44.89
N ASP A 5 -47.25 -21.06 44.90
CA ASP A 5 -45.78 -20.96 45.06
C ASP A 5 -45.00 -20.78 43.73
N SER A 6 -45.58 -21.18 42.58
CA SER A 6 -44.90 -21.10 41.27
C SER A 6 -44.79 -19.69 40.69
N SER A 7 -45.77 -18.82 41.01
CA SER A 7 -45.79 -17.43 40.56
C SER A 7 -44.66 -16.60 41.20
N ARG A 8 -44.32 -16.90 42.46
CA ARG A 8 -43.25 -16.20 43.19
C ARG A 8 -41.86 -16.57 42.67
N THR A 9 -41.63 -17.84 42.37
CA THR A 9 -40.34 -18.32 41.81
C THR A 9 -40.09 -17.77 40.41
N TYR A 10 -41.12 -17.67 39.57
CA TYR A 10 -40.99 -17.08 38.23
C TYR A 10 -40.70 -15.56 38.28
N ARG A 11 -41.35 -14.85 39.22
CA ARG A 11 -41.12 -13.42 39.45
C ARG A 11 -39.72 -13.15 40.01
N MET A 12 -39.22 -13.96 40.93
CA MET A 12 -37.84 -13.83 41.43
C MET A 12 -36.78 -14.08 40.35
N LYS A 13 -36.95 -15.10 39.50
CA LYS A 13 -36.01 -15.36 38.39
C LYS A 13 -35.98 -14.22 37.37
N ARG A 14 -37.13 -13.59 37.10
CA ARG A 14 -37.22 -12.39 36.24
C ARG A 14 -36.52 -11.19 36.85
N ILE A 15 -36.72 -10.93 38.14
CA ILE A 15 -36.09 -9.79 38.84
C ILE A 15 -34.57 -9.98 38.88
N LEU A 16 -34.09 -11.18 39.23
CA LEU A 16 -32.65 -11.48 39.27
C LEU A 16 -31.99 -11.28 37.89
N PHE A 17 -32.64 -11.69 36.81
CA PHE A 17 -32.12 -11.54 35.45
C PHE A 17 -32.09 -10.08 34.98
N ILE A 18 -33.11 -9.29 35.34
CA ILE A 18 -33.13 -7.85 35.06
C ILE A 18 -32.03 -7.14 35.85
N THR A 19 -31.80 -7.52 37.11
CA THR A 19 -30.73 -6.93 37.92
C THR A 19 -29.35 -7.24 37.35
N ILE A 20 -29.11 -8.46 36.85
CA ILE A 20 -27.84 -8.85 36.19
C ILE A 20 -27.61 -8.06 34.89
N ILE A 21 -28.66 -7.87 34.08
CA ILE A 21 -28.61 -7.06 32.87
C ILE A 21 -28.30 -5.60 33.22
N VAL A 22 -29.05 -4.99 34.15
CA VAL A 22 -28.82 -3.60 34.56
C VAL A 22 -27.44 -3.41 35.21
N SER A 23 -26.89 -4.41 35.92
CA SER A 23 -25.53 -4.33 36.45
C SER A 23 -24.43 -4.49 35.39
N LEU A 24 -24.67 -5.21 34.29
CA LEU A 24 -23.73 -5.26 33.15
C LEU A 24 -23.73 -3.98 32.31
N PHE A 25 -24.85 -3.25 32.28
CA PHE A 25 -24.96 -1.97 31.58
C PHE A 25 -24.61 -0.75 32.46
N GLY A 26 -24.69 -0.87 33.80
CA GLY A 26 -24.56 0.24 34.74
C GLY A 26 -23.13 0.66 35.14
N THR A 27 -22.11 -0.15 34.86
CA THR A 27 -20.69 0.21 35.13
C THR A 27 -19.89 0.47 33.86
N GLY A 28 -20.53 0.47 32.68
CA GLY A 28 -19.85 0.62 31.39
C GLY A 28 -20.16 1.91 30.62
N ILE A 29 -20.93 2.86 31.17
CA ILE A 29 -21.33 4.10 30.47
C ILE A 29 -21.00 5.33 31.31
N GLU A 30 -19.79 5.38 31.86
CA GLU A 30 -19.18 6.63 32.35
C GLU A 30 -17.77 6.82 31.79
N THR A 31 -17.54 6.57 30.50
CA THR A 31 -16.32 7.01 29.78
C THR A 31 -16.51 7.26 28.28
N LEU A 32 -17.71 7.63 27.81
CA LEU A 32 -17.92 7.94 26.37
C LEU A 32 -18.44 9.36 26.07
N SER A 33 -18.53 10.24 27.07
CA SER A 33 -18.97 11.63 26.87
C SER A 33 -17.84 12.66 27.02
N ASN A 34 -16.57 12.24 27.06
CA ASN A 34 -15.45 13.20 27.11
C ASN A 34 -14.14 12.70 26.50
N THR A 35 -14.18 11.74 25.58
CA THR A 35 -13.12 11.70 24.58
C THR A 35 -13.47 12.79 23.58
N ASN A 36 -12.68 13.86 23.57
CA ASN A 36 -12.40 14.55 22.31
C ASN A 36 -12.15 13.43 21.30
N ILE A 37 -13.14 13.04 20.50
CA ILE A 37 -12.86 12.28 19.29
C ILE A 37 -12.11 13.33 18.48
N PRO A 38 -10.77 13.26 18.39
CA PRO A 38 -10.14 14.03 17.33
C PRO A 38 -10.82 13.47 16.10
N SER A 39 -11.41 14.34 15.29
CA SER A 39 -11.77 13.95 13.93
C SER A 39 -10.56 13.20 13.38
N LEU A 40 -10.63 11.87 13.29
CA LEU A 40 -9.66 11.01 12.62
C LEU A 40 -9.86 11.19 11.11
N ILE A 41 -10.01 12.44 10.67
CA ILE A 41 -9.41 12.93 9.44
C ILE A 41 -8.07 13.48 9.90
N VAL A 42 -7.21 12.60 10.45
CA VAL A 42 -5.79 12.85 10.29
C VAL A 42 -5.59 12.59 8.81
N SER A 43 -5.71 13.66 8.02
CA SER A 43 -4.81 13.84 6.88
C SER A 43 -3.42 13.73 7.50
N ALA A 44 -2.96 12.49 7.70
CA ALA A 44 -1.55 12.24 7.90
C ALA A 44 -1.04 12.54 6.51
N GLN A 45 -0.69 13.81 6.29
CA GLN A 45 0.01 14.22 5.10
C GLN A 45 1.25 13.33 5.07
N GLN A 46 1.19 12.29 4.24
CA GLN A 46 2.26 11.34 4.14
C GLN A 46 3.42 12.11 3.50
N ASP A 47 4.57 12.09 4.18
CA ASP A 47 5.74 12.79 3.69
C ASP A 47 6.10 12.25 2.30
N PRO A 48 6.42 13.11 1.33
CA PRO A 48 6.86 12.65 0.02
C PRO A 48 8.12 11.80 0.19
N TRP A 49 8.20 10.73 -0.58
CA TRP A 49 9.35 9.83 -0.59
C TRP A 49 9.79 9.56 -2.02
N ASN A 50 11.05 9.16 -2.18
CA ASN A 50 11.57 8.69 -3.45
C ASN A 50 12.59 7.59 -3.24
N LEU A 51 12.83 6.86 -4.33
CA LEU A 51 13.83 5.84 -4.46
C LEU A 51 14.63 6.13 -5.74
N THR A 52 15.93 6.27 -5.57
CA THR A 52 16.85 6.43 -6.70
C THR A 52 17.34 5.05 -7.15
N LEU A 53 17.15 4.73 -8.43
CA LEU A 53 17.71 3.54 -9.06
C LEU A 53 18.93 3.93 -9.89
N GLN A 54 20.10 3.39 -9.53
CA GLN A 54 21.36 3.58 -10.25
C GLN A 54 21.62 2.37 -11.15
N ILE A 55 21.56 2.58 -12.45
CA ILE A 55 21.71 1.55 -13.46
C ILE A 55 23.10 1.69 -14.07
N THR A 56 23.92 0.66 -13.92
CA THR A 56 25.35 0.71 -14.26
C THR A 56 25.76 -0.50 -15.06
N GLU A 57 26.83 -0.38 -15.83
CA GLU A 57 27.53 -1.50 -16.44
C GLU A 57 29.05 -1.43 -16.15
N PRO A 58 29.81 -2.55 -16.25
CA PRO A 58 31.21 -2.63 -15.83
C PRO A 58 32.21 -1.66 -16.50
N SER A 59 31.93 -1.18 -17.70
CA SER A 59 32.76 -0.26 -18.49
C SER A 59 32.57 1.22 -18.11
N GLY A 60 31.65 1.53 -17.19
CA GLY A 60 31.50 2.84 -16.56
C GLY A 60 30.37 3.72 -17.08
N SER A 61 29.62 3.29 -18.09
CA SER A 61 28.34 3.90 -18.47
C SER A 61 27.31 3.68 -17.36
N GLY A 62 26.49 4.69 -17.11
CA GLY A 62 25.43 4.63 -16.12
C GLY A 62 24.27 5.56 -16.43
N LYS A 63 23.14 5.26 -15.80
CA LYS A 63 21.90 6.03 -15.87
C LYS A 63 21.23 6.01 -14.52
N THR A 64 20.55 7.09 -14.17
CA THR A 64 19.76 7.18 -12.94
C THR A 64 18.32 7.43 -13.31
N VAL A 65 17.39 6.75 -12.63
CA VAL A 65 15.96 7.04 -12.70
C VAL A 65 15.41 7.13 -11.27
N ILE A 66 14.36 7.93 -11.08
CA ILE A 66 13.79 8.20 -9.76
C ILE A 66 12.30 7.87 -9.78
N LEU A 67 11.85 7.05 -8.83
CA LEU A 67 10.44 6.81 -8.59
C LEU A 67 10.06 7.32 -7.20
N GLY A 68 8.82 7.75 -7.00
CA GLY A 68 8.40 8.25 -5.69
C GLY A 68 6.90 8.38 -5.51
N GLY A 69 6.52 8.70 -4.28
CA GLY A 69 5.17 9.05 -3.88
C GLY A 69 5.13 10.48 -3.34
N SER A 70 4.14 11.27 -3.76
CA SER A 70 3.94 12.62 -3.26
C SER A 70 2.45 12.96 -3.14
N PRO A 71 2.03 13.71 -2.11
CA PRO A 71 0.66 14.23 -2.04
C PRO A 71 0.34 15.27 -3.12
N ASN A 72 1.38 15.84 -3.75
CA ASN A 72 1.25 16.81 -4.84
C ASN A 72 1.37 16.17 -6.23
N ALA A 73 1.59 14.85 -6.30
CA ALA A 73 1.63 14.14 -7.58
C ALA A 73 0.21 13.87 -8.09
N SER A 74 0.11 13.76 -9.40
CA SER A 74 -1.10 13.61 -10.20
C SER A 74 -1.05 12.26 -10.94
N ASP A 75 -2.23 11.74 -11.30
CA ASP A 75 -2.32 10.60 -12.22
C ASP A 75 -2.22 11.04 -13.70
N ASP A 76 -2.14 12.35 -13.94
CA ASP A 76 -1.78 13.01 -15.19
C ASP A 76 -0.40 13.70 -15.03
N THR A 77 0.15 14.24 -16.12
CA THR A 77 1.45 14.95 -16.10
C THR A 77 1.48 16.12 -15.11
N ASP A 78 2.53 16.19 -14.29
CA ASP A 78 2.78 17.29 -13.35
C ASP A 78 4.25 17.74 -13.30
N ASP A 79 4.57 18.69 -12.42
CA ASP A 79 5.91 19.27 -12.27
C ASP A 79 6.94 18.29 -11.62
N LEU A 80 6.48 17.17 -11.08
CA LEU A 80 7.31 16.10 -10.52
C LEU A 80 7.67 15.05 -11.58
N ASP A 81 7.00 15.05 -12.73
CA ASP A 81 7.34 14.23 -13.88
C ASP A 81 8.45 14.87 -14.71
N ILE A 82 9.63 14.25 -14.70
CA ILE A 82 10.76 14.74 -15.50
C ILE A 82 10.89 13.86 -16.74
N PRO A 83 10.69 14.38 -17.96
CA PRO A 83 10.82 13.60 -19.18
C PRO A 83 12.26 13.12 -19.38
N GLU A 84 12.40 11.93 -19.93
CA GLU A 84 13.69 11.37 -20.30
C GLU A 84 14.34 12.25 -21.38
N PRO A 85 15.57 12.77 -21.17
CA PRO A 85 16.25 13.59 -22.17
C PRO A 85 16.48 12.82 -23.49
N PRO A 86 16.79 13.55 -24.57
CA PRO A 86 17.20 12.94 -25.83
C PRO A 86 18.35 11.95 -25.65
N ALA A 87 18.41 10.97 -26.55
CA ALA A 87 19.44 9.92 -26.51
C ALA A 87 20.85 10.53 -26.61
N GLN A 88 21.82 9.89 -25.95
CA GLN A 88 23.20 10.35 -25.97
C GLN A 88 23.82 10.16 -27.37
N PRO A 89 24.64 11.10 -27.85
CA PRO A 89 25.24 11.02 -29.18
C PRO A 89 26.38 10.00 -29.28
N MET A 90 27.02 9.64 -28.17
CA MET A 90 28.20 8.76 -28.15
C MET A 90 27.83 7.37 -27.64
N LEU A 91 28.19 6.33 -28.39
CA LEU A 91 28.04 4.93 -28.02
C LEU A 91 29.31 4.40 -27.32
N PRO A 92 29.18 3.38 -26.45
CA PRO A 92 27.93 2.78 -26.01
C PRO A 92 27.32 3.52 -24.80
N TYR A 93 26.02 3.34 -24.54
CA TYR A 93 25.36 3.91 -23.38
C TYR A 93 24.14 3.09 -22.92
N ILE A 94 23.74 3.30 -21.68
CA ILE A 94 22.47 2.78 -21.13
C ILE A 94 21.39 3.83 -21.32
N ARG A 95 20.21 3.42 -21.78
CA ARG A 95 18.99 4.19 -21.58
C ARG A 95 18.10 3.50 -20.58
N ALA A 96 17.48 4.29 -19.72
CA ALA A 96 16.45 3.84 -18.82
C ALA A 96 15.40 4.94 -18.63
N TRP A 97 14.14 4.54 -18.55
CA TRP A 97 13.01 5.45 -18.35
C TRP A 97 11.81 4.68 -17.78
N PHE A 98 10.92 5.39 -17.09
CA PHE A 98 9.58 4.91 -16.78
C PHE A 98 8.65 5.18 -17.97
N THR A 99 7.86 4.17 -18.34
CA THR A 99 6.89 4.27 -19.43
C THR A 99 5.52 4.60 -18.85
N THR A 100 4.91 5.67 -19.36
CA THR A 100 3.59 6.13 -18.92
C THR A 100 2.61 6.14 -20.10
N SER A 101 1.31 6.31 -19.79
CA SER A 101 0.25 6.54 -20.78
C SER A 101 0.18 8.00 -21.24
N PHE A 102 1.05 8.88 -20.75
CA PHE A 102 1.01 10.30 -21.07
C PHE A 102 1.37 10.57 -22.53
N SER A 103 0.95 11.73 -23.03
CA SER A 103 1.36 12.17 -24.37
C SER A 103 2.83 12.54 -24.42
N ILE A 104 3.42 12.51 -25.62
CA ILE A 104 4.80 12.99 -25.86
C ILE A 104 4.89 14.47 -25.42
N PRO A 105 5.93 14.88 -24.67
CA PRO A 105 7.19 14.15 -24.39
C PRO A 105 7.19 13.31 -23.10
N PHE A 106 6.08 13.23 -22.36
CA PHE A 106 6.03 12.63 -21.02
C PHE A 106 5.71 11.13 -21.02
N ASN A 107 5.59 10.51 -22.19
CA ASN A 107 5.44 9.06 -22.33
C ASN A 107 6.67 8.26 -21.87
N LYS A 108 7.82 8.94 -21.68
CA LYS A 108 9.06 8.40 -21.13
C LYS A 108 9.61 9.36 -20.09
N LEU A 109 9.70 8.91 -18.84
CA LEU A 109 10.14 9.74 -17.72
C LEU A 109 11.46 9.25 -17.13
N LEU A 110 12.34 10.19 -16.82
CA LEU A 110 13.50 10.00 -15.96
C LEU A 110 13.07 9.91 -14.48
N GLN A 111 12.03 10.67 -14.13
CA GLN A 111 11.46 10.73 -12.80
C GLN A 111 9.93 10.62 -12.88
N GLU A 112 9.34 9.67 -12.16
CA GLU A 112 7.89 9.46 -12.09
C GLU A 112 7.45 9.43 -10.63
N TYR A 113 6.63 10.41 -10.23
CA TYR A 113 5.96 10.42 -8.93
C TYR A 113 4.50 10.01 -9.09
N LYS A 114 3.97 9.30 -8.09
CA LYS A 114 2.55 8.90 -8.05
C LYS A 114 1.87 9.47 -6.83
N TYR A 115 0.55 9.61 -6.91
CA TYR A 115 -0.25 10.08 -5.79
C TYR A 115 -0.15 9.12 -4.59
N ILE A 116 0.26 9.65 -3.44
CA ILE A 116 0.78 8.85 -2.34
C ILE A 116 -0.28 8.02 -1.58
N LEU A 117 -1.57 8.35 -1.70
CA LEU A 117 -2.64 7.67 -0.94
C LEU A 117 -3.11 6.35 -1.56
N SER A 118 -2.50 5.90 -2.66
CA SER A 118 -2.84 4.61 -3.24
C SER A 118 -2.23 3.46 -2.42
N PRO A 119 -3.02 2.45 -2.01
CA PRO A 119 -2.51 1.27 -1.30
C PRO A 119 -1.64 0.37 -2.20
N ARG A 120 -1.70 0.59 -3.53
CA ARG A 120 -0.90 -0.11 -4.53
C ARG A 120 -0.41 0.87 -5.58
N MET A 121 0.89 0.89 -5.83
CA MET A 121 1.51 1.72 -6.87
C MET A 121 2.38 0.87 -7.77
N GLU A 122 2.39 1.21 -9.06
CA GLU A 122 3.08 0.45 -10.09
C GLU A 122 3.81 1.37 -11.06
N TRP A 123 5.13 1.19 -11.18
CA TRP A 123 6.01 1.89 -12.11
C TRP A 123 6.53 0.92 -13.19
N ASN A 124 6.55 1.35 -14.44
CA ASN A 124 6.96 0.54 -15.58
C ASN A 124 8.34 0.95 -16.09
N LEU A 125 9.40 0.36 -15.53
CA LEU A 125 10.77 0.68 -15.87
C LEU A 125 11.21 -0.05 -17.14
N SER A 126 11.76 0.67 -18.11
CA SER A 126 12.36 0.12 -19.32
C SER A 126 13.85 0.41 -19.34
N ILE A 127 14.68 -0.59 -19.67
CA ILE A 127 16.14 -0.47 -19.74
C ILE A 127 16.63 -1.09 -21.04
N ILE A 128 17.53 -0.40 -21.75
CA ILE A 128 18.20 -0.92 -22.94
C ILE A 128 19.67 -0.53 -22.97
N TRP A 129 20.50 -1.49 -23.32
CA TRP A 129 21.89 -1.27 -23.69
C TRP A 129 21.98 -0.85 -25.15
N VAL A 130 22.58 0.29 -25.45
CA VAL A 130 22.79 0.73 -26.84
C VAL A 130 24.28 0.68 -27.14
N SER A 131 24.67 -0.21 -28.04
CA SER A 131 26.05 -0.39 -28.48
C SER A 131 26.11 -0.71 -29.98
N GLU A 132 27.27 -0.55 -30.61
CA GLU A 132 27.42 -0.76 -32.05
C GLU A 132 27.19 -2.22 -32.46
N ASN A 133 27.62 -3.17 -31.64
CA ASN A 133 27.64 -4.60 -31.97
C ASN A 133 26.70 -5.44 -31.11
N ASN A 134 25.90 -4.82 -30.23
CA ASN A 134 25.03 -5.53 -29.29
C ASN A 134 25.77 -6.60 -28.46
N SER A 135 27.06 -6.36 -28.18
CA SER A 135 27.88 -7.26 -27.36
C SER A 135 27.21 -7.46 -26.00
N PRO A 136 27.03 -8.72 -25.55
CA PRO A 136 26.42 -8.98 -24.26
C PRO A 136 27.18 -8.30 -23.13
N ILE A 137 26.44 -7.64 -22.24
CA ILE A 137 26.97 -6.95 -21.08
C ILE A 137 26.06 -7.17 -19.88
N THR A 138 26.65 -7.23 -18.69
CA THR A 138 25.88 -7.28 -17.45
C THR A 138 25.46 -5.87 -17.07
N ILE A 139 24.16 -5.65 -16.92
CA ILE A 139 23.61 -4.42 -16.37
C ILE A 139 23.21 -4.71 -14.92
N SER A 140 23.54 -3.78 -14.02
CA SER A 140 23.15 -3.81 -12.61
C SER A 140 22.23 -2.64 -12.30
N ILE A 141 21.09 -2.90 -11.68
CA ILE A 141 20.20 -1.91 -11.06
C ILE A 141 20.54 -1.92 -9.58
N ASN A 142 20.94 -0.77 -9.02
CA ASN A 142 21.32 -0.61 -7.62
C ASN A 142 20.41 0.40 -6.94
N TRP A 143 20.10 0.17 -5.67
CA TRP A 143 19.25 1.07 -4.87
C TRP A 143 19.58 0.95 -3.38
N ASP A 144 19.03 1.87 -2.59
CA ASP A 144 19.16 1.88 -1.13
C ASP A 144 17.84 1.40 -0.49
N PRO A 145 17.83 0.23 0.20
CA PRO A 145 16.66 -0.25 0.93
C PRO A 145 16.12 0.73 1.97
N ALA A 146 16.99 1.55 2.57
CA ALA A 146 16.57 2.56 3.54
C ALA A 146 15.76 3.70 2.88
N GLN A 147 15.99 4.00 1.60
CA GLN A 147 15.12 4.89 0.83
C GLN A 147 13.80 4.22 0.50
N ALA A 148 13.84 2.96 0.05
CA ALA A 148 12.64 2.19 -0.28
C ALA A 148 11.71 2.04 0.93
N ALA A 149 12.25 1.84 2.13
CA ALA A 149 11.50 1.74 3.38
C ALA A 149 10.70 3.01 3.74
N LYS A 150 11.11 4.20 3.26
CA LYS A 150 10.37 5.45 3.48
C LYS A 150 9.03 5.49 2.75
N SER A 151 8.81 4.59 1.79
CA SER A 151 7.52 4.48 1.09
C SER A 151 6.36 4.06 1.99
N GLY A 152 6.66 3.33 3.08
CA GLY A 152 5.63 2.74 3.94
C GLY A 152 4.96 1.50 3.34
N PHE A 153 5.45 0.98 2.21
CA PHE A 153 4.95 -0.29 1.66
C PHE A 153 5.43 -1.48 2.48
N ASN A 154 4.54 -2.46 2.67
CA ASN A 154 4.87 -3.75 3.29
C ASN A 154 5.51 -4.71 2.27
N SER A 155 5.20 -4.51 0.98
CA SER A 155 5.81 -5.23 -0.13
C SER A 155 6.28 -4.24 -1.18
N PHE A 156 7.55 -4.32 -1.59
CA PHE A 156 8.08 -3.50 -2.67
C PHE A 156 8.98 -4.35 -3.57
N LYS A 157 8.47 -4.78 -4.72
CA LYS A 157 9.08 -5.83 -5.53
C LYS A 157 9.31 -5.37 -6.97
N VAL A 158 10.36 -5.92 -7.58
CA VAL A 158 10.65 -5.78 -9.00
C VAL A 158 10.28 -7.08 -9.69
N TYR A 159 9.57 -6.97 -10.81
CA TYR A 159 9.15 -8.08 -11.64
C TYR A 159 9.75 -7.93 -13.05
N GLU A 160 10.18 -9.03 -13.62
CA GLU A 160 10.49 -9.15 -15.05
C GLU A 160 9.69 -10.33 -15.59
N ASN A 161 8.90 -10.12 -16.66
CA ASN A 161 8.04 -11.16 -17.24
C ASN A 161 7.14 -11.87 -16.19
N ASN A 162 6.46 -11.10 -15.34
CA ASN A 162 5.61 -11.57 -14.22
C ASN A 162 6.33 -12.42 -13.15
N THR A 163 7.66 -12.48 -13.17
CA THR A 163 8.46 -13.19 -12.17
C THR A 163 9.13 -12.17 -11.25
N VAL A 164 9.03 -12.37 -9.94
CA VAL A 164 9.76 -11.53 -8.97
C VAL A 164 11.26 -11.75 -9.15
N VAL A 165 11.99 -10.69 -9.45
CA VAL A 165 13.44 -10.74 -9.65
C VAL A 165 14.23 -10.10 -8.51
N ALA A 166 13.60 -9.19 -7.74
CA ALA A 166 14.22 -8.57 -6.57
C ALA A 166 13.18 -8.00 -5.60
N ASN A 167 13.57 -7.86 -4.33
CA ASN A 167 12.82 -7.13 -3.31
C ASN A 167 13.56 -5.84 -2.91
N LEU A 168 12.95 -4.69 -3.18
CA LEU A 168 13.54 -3.37 -2.94
C LEU A 168 13.74 -3.05 -1.45
N LEU A 169 13.02 -3.73 -0.55
CA LEU A 169 13.12 -3.52 0.90
C LEU A 169 14.26 -4.31 1.55
N THR A 170 14.82 -5.31 0.88
CA THR A 170 15.77 -6.26 1.50
C THR A 170 17.07 -6.45 0.73
N GLU A 171 17.04 -6.28 -0.59
CA GLU A 171 18.20 -6.41 -1.47
C GLU A 171 18.72 -5.03 -1.87
N HIS A 172 19.97 -4.94 -2.33
CA HIS A 172 20.58 -3.65 -2.73
C HIS A 172 20.79 -3.53 -4.24
N SER A 173 20.71 -4.65 -4.96
CA SER A 173 20.92 -4.67 -6.39
C SER A 173 20.30 -5.90 -7.06
N TYR A 174 20.06 -5.76 -8.35
CA TYR A 174 19.67 -6.83 -9.27
C TYR A 174 20.48 -6.71 -10.54
N SER A 175 20.99 -7.82 -11.09
CA SER A 175 21.79 -7.80 -12.31
C SER A 175 21.27 -8.80 -13.33
N PHE A 176 21.31 -8.41 -14.61
CA PHE A 176 20.86 -9.23 -15.72
C PHE A 176 21.80 -9.05 -16.92
N LEU A 177 21.80 -10.04 -17.81
CA LEU A 177 22.55 -9.98 -19.06
C LEU A 177 21.70 -9.25 -20.12
N SER A 178 22.27 -8.25 -20.77
CA SER A 178 21.65 -7.52 -21.87
C SER A 178 22.52 -7.60 -23.11
N ASN A 179 21.92 -7.78 -24.28
CA ASN A 179 22.57 -7.82 -25.58
C ASN A 179 21.88 -6.89 -26.58
N GLY A 180 21.51 -5.69 -26.11
CA GLY A 180 20.78 -4.70 -26.92
C GLY A 180 19.26 -4.90 -26.95
N THR A 181 18.74 -5.89 -26.23
CA THR A 181 17.31 -6.09 -26.01
C THR A 181 16.74 -5.05 -25.05
N LEU A 182 15.50 -4.64 -25.30
CA LEU A 182 14.74 -3.83 -24.36
C LEU A 182 14.21 -4.73 -23.24
N HIS A 183 14.60 -4.44 -22.00
CA HIS A 183 14.10 -5.11 -20.81
C HIS A 183 12.99 -4.27 -20.18
N HIS A 184 11.92 -4.95 -19.77
CA HIS A 184 10.76 -4.35 -19.13
C HIS A 184 10.61 -4.90 -17.71
N PHE A 185 10.62 -3.99 -16.76
CA PHE A 185 10.44 -4.27 -15.35
C PHE A 185 9.17 -3.59 -14.84
N GLN A 186 8.39 -4.30 -14.04
CA GLN A 186 7.32 -3.71 -13.24
C GLN A 186 7.80 -3.60 -11.81
N ILE A 187 7.74 -2.39 -11.24
CA ILE A 187 8.06 -2.14 -9.85
C ILE A 187 6.74 -1.89 -9.13
N ILE A 188 6.39 -2.74 -8.17
CA ILE A 188 5.10 -2.71 -7.49
C ILE A 188 5.31 -2.55 -5.99
N GLY A 189 4.75 -1.47 -5.45
CA GLY A 189 4.63 -1.21 -4.01
C GLY A 189 3.20 -1.50 -3.54
N GLU A 190 3.07 -2.27 -2.47
CA GLU A 190 1.79 -2.64 -1.86
C GLU A 190 1.85 -2.46 -0.34
N SER A 191 0.86 -1.75 0.19
CA SER A 191 0.57 -1.70 1.63
C SER A 191 -0.66 -2.56 1.89
N ASP A 192 -0.66 -3.29 3.01
CA ASP A 192 -1.88 -3.93 3.46
C ASP A 192 -2.91 -2.82 3.73
N LEU A 193 -4.10 -2.92 3.13
CA LEU A 193 -5.22 -2.11 3.56
C LEU A 193 -5.46 -2.42 5.02
N GLU A 194 -5.16 -1.48 5.92
CA GLU A 194 -5.67 -1.58 7.28
C GLU A 194 -7.19 -1.64 7.17
N VAL A 195 -7.74 -2.85 7.34
CA VAL A 195 -9.18 -3.04 7.44
C VAL A 195 -9.57 -2.27 8.69
N LEU A 196 -10.07 -1.05 8.49
CA LEU A 196 -10.52 -0.20 9.59
C LEU A 196 -11.40 -1.03 10.52
N PRO A 197 -11.28 -0.90 11.85
CA PRO A 197 -12.03 -1.68 12.85
C PRO A 197 -13.57 -1.51 12.78
N ILE A 198 -14.08 -0.82 11.75
CA ILE A 198 -15.50 -0.73 11.40
C ILE A 198 -16.10 -2.14 11.19
N LEU A 199 -15.34 -3.11 10.67
CA LEU A 199 -15.85 -4.49 10.54
C LEU A 199 -16.06 -5.18 11.90
N LEU A 200 -15.23 -4.88 12.90
CA LEU A 200 -15.41 -5.37 14.28
C LEU A 200 -16.63 -4.71 14.94
N GLY A 201 -16.85 -3.42 14.69
CA GLY A 201 -18.05 -2.71 15.17
C GLY A 201 -19.36 -3.30 14.63
N ILE A 202 -19.41 -3.62 13.33
CA ILE A 202 -20.59 -4.22 12.70
C ILE A 202 -20.80 -5.66 13.19
N SER A 203 -19.71 -6.43 13.37
CA SER A 203 -19.74 -7.79 13.92
C SER A 203 -20.42 -7.85 15.30
N VAL A 204 -20.07 -6.95 16.22
CA VAL A 204 -20.65 -6.91 17.58
C VAL A 204 -22.14 -6.55 17.53
N ILE A 205 -22.52 -5.57 16.71
CA ILE A 205 -23.93 -5.15 16.58
C ILE A 205 -24.80 -6.29 16.01
N VAL A 206 -24.31 -7.00 14.99
CA VAL A 206 -25.03 -8.13 14.38
C VAL A 206 -25.20 -9.28 15.39
N ILE A 207 -24.17 -9.60 16.18
CA ILE A 207 -24.26 -10.63 17.23
C ILE A 207 -25.32 -10.25 18.28
N VAL A 208 -25.37 -8.99 18.70
CA VAL A 208 -26.36 -8.48 19.66
C VAL A 208 -27.78 -8.56 19.10
N ILE A 209 -27.99 -8.20 17.83
CA ILE A 209 -29.30 -8.28 17.17
C ILE A 209 -29.76 -9.74 17.04
N ILE A 210 -28.87 -10.66 16.66
CA ILE A 210 -29.20 -12.10 16.56
C ILE A 210 -29.58 -12.66 17.94
N PHE A 211 -28.85 -12.31 18.99
CA PHE A 211 -29.17 -12.73 20.36
C PHE A 211 -30.51 -12.17 20.83
N ALA A 212 -30.79 -10.89 20.55
CA ALA A 212 -32.07 -10.26 20.88
C ALA A 212 -33.24 -10.94 20.14
N PHE A 213 -33.06 -11.27 18.86
CA PHE A 213 -34.06 -11.97 18.06
C PHE A 213 -34.33 -13.39 18.56
N PHE A 214 -33.29 -14.16 18.90
CA PHE A 214 -33.44 -15.49 19.50
C PHE A 214 -34.17 -15.45 20.84
N MET A 215 -33.87 -14.45 21.68
CA MET A 215 -34.55 -14.25 22.95
C MET A 215 -36.01 -13.83 22.79
N TYR A 216 -36.34 -13.09 21.74
CA TYR A 216 -37.71 -12.70 21.42
C TYR A 216 -38.52 -13.90 20.91
N LYS A 217 -37.99 -14.66 19.95
CA LYS A 217 -38.69 -15.80 19.33
C LYS A 217 -38.98 -16.94 20.33
N ARG A 218 -38.21 -17.08 21.41
CA ARG A 218 -38.44 -18.09 22.46
C ARG A 218 -39.63 -17.74 23.38
N LYS A 219 -40.18 -16.53 23.31
CA LYS A 219 -41.31 -16.07 24.15
C LYS A 219 -42.68 -16.13 23.47
N THR A 220 -42.72 -16.37 22.16
CA THR A 220 -43.93 -16.64 21.37
C THR A 220 -44.07 -18.13 21.14
#